data_AF-T2GFI5-F1
#
_entry.id   AF-T2GFI5-F1
#
_cell.length_a   1.000
_cell.length_b   1.000
_cell.length_c   1.000
_cell.angle_alpha   90.00
_cell.angle_beta   90.00
_cell.angle_gamma   90.00
#
_symmetry.space_group_name_H-M   'P 1'
#
loop_
_entity.id
_entity.type
_entity.pdbx_description
1 polymer ?
#
loop_
_entity_poly.entity_id
_entity_poly.type
_entity_poly.pdbx_seq_one_letter_code
_entity_poly.pdbx_strand_id
1 'polypeptide(L)'
;MPPYQSLTAFRPFLRAFLAALACCVVLVAGCASEPGINWEERYLVYNYADAVRDYGEPAACSGEPGGGRVCSWKTGGAFEYRDQMVMKFDAADLLVSYRTAKIR
;
A
#
# COMPACT_ATOMS: atom_id res chain seq x y z
N MET A 1 -32.89 -61.86 -14.51
CA MET A 1 -33.01 -60.45 -14.90
C MET A 1 -33.78 -59.69 -13.81
N PRO A 2 -33.09 -58.88 -13.00
CA PRO A 2 -33.60 -57.59 -12.52
C PRO A 2 -32.66 -56.44 -12.96
N PRO A 3 -33.11 -55.18 -12.82
CA PRO A 3 -32.76 -54.11 -13.76
C PRO A 3 -31.56 -53.25 -13.35
N TYR A 4 -30.91 -52.70 -14.38
CA TYR A 4 -29.93 -51.62 -14.31
C TYR A 4 -30.56 -50.35 -13.73
N GLN A 5 -30.31 -50.03 -12.45
CA GLN A 5 -30.54 -48.67 -11.93
C GLN A 5 -29.57 -48.33 -10.81
N SER A 6 -28.44 -47.72 -11.13
CA SER A 6 -27.58 -47.08 -10.11
C SER A 6 -26.53 -46.17 -10.73
N LEU A 7 -26.93 -45.06 -11.37
CA LEU A 7 -25.98 -44.00 -11.79
C LEU A 7 -26.48 -42.57 -11.51
N THR A 8 -27.52 -42.38 -10.71
CA THR A 8 -28.08 -41.05 -10.40
C THR A 8 -27.69 -40.48 -9.03
N ALA A 9 -26.89 -41.19 -8.23
CA ALA A 9 -26.61 -40.81 -6.84
C ALA A 9 -25.44 -39.82 -6.63
N PHE A 10 -24.64 -39.50 -7.67
CA PHE A 10 -23.43 -38.67 -7.51
C PHE A 10 -23.58 -37.18 -7.87
N ARG A 11 -24.77 -36.74 -8.29
CA ARG A 11 -25.00 -35.35 -8.72
C ARG A 11 -25.09 -34.27 -7.62
N PRO A 12 -25.58 -34.52 -6.40
CA PRO A 12 -25.72 -33.43 -5.41
C PRO A 12 -24.39 -33.05 -4.76
N PHE A 13 -23.48 -34.01 -4.60
CA PHE A 13 -22.15 -33.78 -4.00
C PHE A 13 -21.25 -32.92 -4.88
N LEU A 14 -21.28 -33.10 -6.21
CA LEU A 14 -20.45 -32.33 -7.14
C LEU A 14 -20.86 -30.83 -7.17
N ARG A 15 -22.15 -30.54 -7.03
CA ARG A 15 -22.69 -29.17 -7.02
C ARG A 15 -22.33 -28.41 -5.74
N ALA A 16 -22.38 -29.08 -4.59
CA ALA A 16 -21.98 -28.50 -3.32
C ALA A 16 -20.48 -28.17 -3.28
N PHE A 17 -19.64 -29.04 -3.85
CA PHE A 17 -18.19 -28.82 -3.93
C PHE A 17 -17.82 -27.65 -4.85
N LEU A 18 -18.47 -27.54 -6.02
CA LEU A 18 -18.29 -26.41 -6.95
C LEU A 18 -18.75 -25.06 -6.36
N ALA A 19 -19.84 -25.05 -5.58
CA ALA A 19 -20.33 -23.84 -4.91
C ALA A 19 -19.38 -23.38 -3.78
N ALA A 20 -18.82 -24.32 -3.01
CA ALA A 20 -17.82 -24.02 -1.99
C ALA A 20 -16.52 -23.47 -2.61
N LEU A 21 -16.07 -24.06 -3.73
CA LEU A 21 -14.89 -23.58 -4.44
C LEU A 21 -15.09 -22.16 -4.99
N ALA A 22 -16.27 -21.85 -5.54
CA ALA A 22 -16.60 -20.51 -6.04
C ALA A 22 -16.59 -19.46 -4.92
N CYS A 23 -17.08 -19.79 -3.71
CA CYS A 23 -16.99 -18.89 -2.55
C CYS A 23 -15.54 -18.63 -2.12
N CYS A 24 -14.65 -19.61 -2.20
CA CYS A 24 -13.25 -19.42 -1.84
C CYS A 24 -12.50 -18.50 -2.81
N VAL A 25 -12.83 -18.50 -4.11
CA VAL A 25 -12.16 -17.63 -5.11
C VAL A 25 -12.48 -16.15 -4.90
N VAL A 26 -13.69 -15.80 -4.45
CA VAL A 26 -14.08 -14.41 -4.19
C VAL A 26 -13.34 -13.83 -2.97
N LEU A 27 -13.00 -14.67 -1.98
CA LEU A 27 -12.30 -14.24 -0.77
C LEU A 27 -10.81 -13.92 -0.99
N VAL A 28 -10.21 -14.41 -2.08
CA VAL A 28 -8.78 -14.14 -2.41
C VAL A 28 -8.63 -12.87 -3.26
N ALA A 29 -9.71 -12.38 -3.88
CA ALA A 29 -9.67 -11.18 -4.72
C ALA A 29 -9.51 -9.86 -3.92
N GLY A 30 -9.56 -9.91 -2.58
CA GLY A 30 -9.39 -8.75 -1.70
C GLY A 30 -7.96 -8.52 -1.18
N CYS A 31 -6.99 -9.40 -1.48
CA CYS A 31 -5.62 -9.31 -0.94
C CYS A 31 -4.58 -8.79 -1.96
N ALA A 32 -5.00 -8.22 -3.07
CA ALA A 32 -4.07 -7.70 -4.07
C ALA A 32 -3.89 -6.19 -3.90
N SER A 33 -2.74 -5.82 -3.31
CA SER A 33 -2.11 -4.49 -3.31
C SER A 33 -2.90 -3.36 -2.66
N GLU A 34 -2.45 -2.91 -1.49
CA GLU A 34 -2.61 -1.50 -1.13
C GLU A 34 -2.10 -0.66 -2.30
N PRO A 35 -2.92 0.23 -2.89
CA PRO A 35 -2.41 1.15 -3.88
C PRO A 35 -1.30 1.96 -3.20
N GLY A 36 -0.07 1.84 -3.70
CA GLY A 36 1.04 2.64 -3.23
C GLY A 36 0.69 4.12 -3.31
N ILE A 37 1.26 4.94 -2.42
CA ILE A 37 1.00 6.38 -2.41
C ILE A 37 1.32 6.96 -3.78
N ASN A 38 0.32 7.56 -4.44
CA ASN A 38 0.52 8.26 -5.71
C ASN A 38 1.22 9.58 -5.44
N TRP A 39 2.56 9.56 -5.50
CA TRP A 39 3.37 10.75 -5.29
C TRP A 39 3.36 11.73 -6.46
N GLU A 40 2.97 11.28 -7.67
CA GLU A 40 2.90 12.16 -8.84
C GLU A 40 1.80 13.21 -8.66
N GLU A 41 0.65 12.82 -8.09
CA GLU A 41 -0.45 13.74 -7.75
C GLU A 41 -0.09 14.73 -6.62
N ARG A 42 0.96 14.44 -5.86
CA ARG A 42 1.40 15.25 -4.72
C ARG A 42 2.45 16.29 -5.10
N TYR A 43 3.04 16.19 -6.28
CA TYR A 43 4.05 17.13 -6.77
C TYR A 43 3.49 18.55 -6.87
N LEU A 44 4.18 19.54 -6.28
CA LEU A 44 3.78 20.95 -6.20
C LEU A 44 2.44 21.25 -5.52
N VAL A 45 1.81 20.26 -4.87
CA VAL A 45 0.54 20.44 -4.14
C VAL A 45 0.71 20.08 -2.67
N TYR A 46 1.45 19.02 -2.39
CA TYR A 46 1.73 18.56 -1.04
C TYR A 46 2.77 19.44 -0.37
N ASN A 47 2.50 19.94 0.84
CA ASN A 47 3.40 20.85 1.53
C ASN A 47 4.01 20.24 2.80
N TYR A 48 4.96 20.97 3.41
CA TYR A 48 5.63 20.53 4.64
C TYR A 48 4.65 20.26 5.79
N ALA A 49 3.60 21.06 5.95
CA ALA A 49 2.62 20.87 7.02
C ALA A 49 1.79 19.59 6.82
N ASP A 50 1.46 19.25 5.57
CA ASP A 50 0.81 17.98 5.25
C ASP A 50 1.74 16.80 5.57
N ALA A 51 3.03 16.91 5.28
CA ALA A 51 4.02 15.88 5.64
C ALA A 51 4.12 15.68 7.16
N VAL A 52 4.15 16.77 7.93
CA VAL A 52 4.18 16.69 9.41
C VAL A 52 2.88 16.11 9.96
N ARG A 53 1.72 16.45 9.36
CA ARG A 53 0.44 15.87 9.75
C ARG A 53 0.39 14.36 9.51
N ASP A 54 0.88 13.91 8.35
CA ASP A 54 0.75 12.52 7.92
C ASP A 54 1.82 11.61 8.55
N TYR A 55 3.02 12.13 8.82
CA TYR A 55 4.17 11.33 9.27
C TYR A 55 4.78 11.77 10.62
N GLY A 56 4.27 12.85 11.22
CA GLY A 56 4.84 13.46 12.41
C GLY A 56 6.07 14.31 12.13
N GLU A 57 6.78 14.70 13.18
CA GLU A 57 8.01 15.50 13.07
C GLU A 57 9.10 14.74 12.29
N PRO A 58 9.83 15.41 11.40
CA PRO A 58 10.94 14.80 10.68
C PRO A 58 12.08 14.42 11.64
N ALA A 59 12.79 13.35 11.31
CA ALA A 59 13.99 12.94 12.02
C ALA A 59 15.14 13.95 11.85
N ALA A 60 15.19 14.61 10.70
CA ALA A 60 16.16 15.68 10.41
C ALA A 60 15.66 16.55 9.25
N CYS A 61 16.01 17.84 9.28
CA CYS A 61 15.82 18.77 8.16
C CYS A 61 17.10 19.57 7.93
N SER A 62 17.35 19.90 6.66
CA SER A 62 18.40 20.83 6.23
C SER A 62 17.80 21.89 5.32
N GLY A 63 18.17 23.16 5.55
CA GLY A 63 17.83 24.25 4.63
C GLY A 63 18.66 24.15 3.35
N GLU A 64 18.02 24.43 2.21
CA GLU A 64 18.67 24.49 0.90
C GLU A 64 18.97 25.95 0.51
N PRO A 65 20.03 26.20 -0.28
CA PRO A 65 20.24 27.49 -0.91
C PRO A 65 19.00 27.90 -1.73
N GLY A 66 18.46 29.09 -1.46
CA GLY A 66 17.23 29.57 -2.09
C GLY A 66 15.95 29.42 -1.26
N GLY A 67 16.04 28.98 -0.01
CA GLY A 67 14.93 29.02 0.95
C GLY A 67 14.06 27.76 1.03
N GLY A 68 14.38 26.74 0.23
CA GLY A 68 13.77 25.42 0.35
C GLY A 68 14.33 24.61 1.53
N ARG A 69 13.79 23.40 1.72
CA ARG A 69 14.26 22.47 2.76
C ARG A 69 14.21 21.02 2.30
N VAL A 70 15.14 20.21 2.79
CA VAL A 70 15.13 18.75 2.63
C VAL A 70 14.94 18.15 4.00
N CYS A 71 13.90 17.34 4.17
CA CYS A 71 13.56 16.72 5.44
C CYS A 71 13.49 15.21 5.28
N SER A 72 13.81 14.49 6.35
CA SER A 72 13.81 13.03 6.37
C SER A 72 12.90 12.51 7.48
N TRP A 73 12.12 11.48 7.14
CA TRP A 73 11.26 10.75 8.05
C TRP A 73 11.72 9.31 8.12
N LYS A 74 11.65 8.73 9.31
CA LYS A 74 11.78 7.29 9.48
C LYS A 74 10.39 6.68 9.33
N THR A 75 10.22 5.85 8.32
CA THR A 75 8.96 5.18 8.00
C THR A 75 9.13 3.66 8.13
N GLY A 76 8.04 2.94 8.36
CA GLY A 76 8.08 1.49 8.58
C GLY A 76 7.07 1.05 9.63
N GLY A 77 6.84 -0.26 9.73
CA GLY A 77 5.92 -0.82 10.72
C GLY A 77 6.30 -0.46 12.16
N ALA A 78 5.32 -0.52 13.06
CA ALA A 78 5.38 0.01 14.43
C ALA A 78 6.58 -0.44 15.30
N PHE A 79 7.33 -1.46 14.88
CA PHE A 79 8.45 -2.02 15.64
C PHE A 79 9.81 -1.89 14.95
N GLU A 80 9.86 -1.54 13.65
CA GLU A 80 11.11 -1.38 12.92
C GLU A 80 10.98 -0.28 11.85
N TYR A 81 11.71 0.81 12.06
CA TYR A 81 11.94 1.86 11.06
C TYR A 81 12.85 1.33 9.95
N ARG A 82 12.30 0.49 9.06
CA ARG A 82 13.06 -0.13 7.96
C ARG A 82 13.29 0.79 6.79
N ASP A 83 12.53 1.88 6.70
CA ASP A 83 12.56 2.79 5.57
C ASP A 83 12.85 4.23 6.01
N GLN A 84 13.55 4.96 5.15
CA GLN A 84 13.75 6.40 5.25
C GLN A 84 13.06 7.05 4.06
N MET A 85 12.21 8.04 4.35
CA MET A 85 11.59 8.87 3.33
C MET A 85 12.22 10.26 3.41
N VAL A 86 12.82 10.71 2.31
CA VAL A 86 13.42 12.05 2.19
C VAL A 86 12.57 12.85 1.23
N MET A 87 12.07 14.00 1.67
CA MET A 87 11.29 14.92 0.84
C MET A 87 12.03 16.24 0.72
N LYS A 88 12.00 16.83 -0.46
CA LYS A 88 12.46 18.18 -0.72
C LYS A 88 11.28 19.10 -0.98
N PHE A 89 11.27 20.21 -0.28
CA PHE A 89 10.32 21.30 -0.45
C PHE A 89 11.04 22.53 -1.01
N ASP A 90 10.38 23.26 -1.88
CA ASP A 90 10.87 24.55 -2.38
C ASP A 90 10.67 25.67 -1.36
N ALA A 91 10.96 26.91 -1.77
CA ALA A 91 10.79 28.09 -0.91
C ALA A 91 9.32 28.44 -0.61
N ALA A 92 8.37 27.88 -1.36
CA ALA A 92 6.94 27.98 -1.10
C ALA A 92 6.43 26.82 -0.21
N ASP A 93 7.34 26.02 0.36
CA ASP A 93 7.06 24.83 1.15
C ASP A 93 6.30 23.73 0.39
N LEU A 94 6.38 23.71 -0.94
CA LEU A 94 5.74 22.71 -1.80
C LEU A 94 6.70 21.58 -2.17
N LEU A 95 6.20 20.34 -2.22
CA LEU A 95 6.98 19.15 -2.54
C LEU A 95 7.46 19.20 -3.99
N VAL A 96 8.78 19.18 -4.16
CA VAL A 96 9.44 19.15 -5.48
C VAL A 96 10.20 17.87 -5.75
N SER A 97 10.53 17.09 -4.72
CA SER A 97 11.04 15.74 -4.93
C SER A 97 10.89 14.88 -3.69
N TYR A 98 10.89 13.57 -3.89
CA TYR A 98 10.89 12.60 -2.80
C TYR A 98 11.80 11.42 -3.17
N ARG A 99 12.29 10.74 -2.14
CA ARG A 99 13.05 9.50 -2.24
C ARG A 99 12.67 8.61 -1.07
N THR A 100 12.49 7.32 -1.33
CA THR A 100 12.45 6.29 -0.30
C THR A 100 13.72 5.45 -0.37
N ALA A 101 14.28 5.09 0.77
CA ALA A 101 15.46 4.25 0.89
C ALA A 101 15.27 3.25 2.03
N LYS A 102 15.75 2.02 1.86
CA LYS A 102 15.77 1.04 2.96
C LYS A 102 16.97 1.33 3.85
N ILE A 103 16.74 1.40 5.16
CA ILE A 103 17.80 1.46 6.16
C ILE A 103 18.16 0.01 6.51
N ARG A 104 19.44 -0.36 6.34
CA ARG A 104 19.96 -1.71 6.68
C ARG A 104 20.29 -1.84 8.15
#